data_AF-A0A1H0H3H5-F1
#
_entry.id   AF-A0A1H0H3H5-F1
#
_cell.length_a   1.000
_cell.length_b   1.000
_cell.length_c   1.000
_cell.angle_alpha   90.00
_cell.angle_beta   90.00
_cell.angle_gamma   90.00
#
_symmetry.space_group_name_H-M   'P 1'
#
loop_
_entity.id
_entity.type
_entity.pdbx_description
1 polymer ?
#
loop_
_entity_poly.entity_id
_entity_poly.type
_entity_poly.pdbx_seq_one_letter_code
_entity_poly.pdbx_strand_id
1 'polypeptide(L)'
;MTSYTAGIEHGPQAGWYPTGEKYVEGQCDKGAAVGEWREWHRNGKLAEYSLFNKFGELIRLQRWDAEGNLVEDEQSGVTRGL
;
A
#
# COMPACT_ATOMS: atom_id res chain seq x y z
N MET A 1 4.09 -19.89 7.39
CA MET A 1 3.10 -20.61 6.56
C MET A 1 2.30 -19.54 5.82
N THR A 2 2.60 -19.26 4.56
CA THR A 2 1.82 -18.31 3.76
C THR A 2 0.75 -19.12 3.03
N SER A 3 -0.48 -19.06 3.51
CA SER A 3 -1.60 -19.83 2.98
C SER A 3 -2.04 -19.26 1.63
N TYR A 4 -1.60 -19.90 0.55
CA TYR A 4 -2.18 -19.73 -0.79
C TYR A 4 -3.54 -20.42 -0.82
N THR A 5 -4.56 -19.77 -0.26
CA THR A 5 -5.92 -20.28 -0.34
C THR A 5 -6.54 -19.80 -1.65
N ALA A 6 -6.72 -20.73 -2.59
CA ALA A 6 -7.63 -20.64 -3.75
C ALA A 6 -7.27 -19.67 -4.90
N GLY A 7 -5.99 -19.33 -5.13
CA GLY A 7 -5.55 -18.64 -6.35
C GLY A 7 -6.06 -17.20 -6.53
N ILE A 8 -6.84 -16.69 -5.57
CA ILE A 8 -7.30 -15.32 -5.49
C ILE A 8 -6.86 -14.82 -4.12
N GLU A 9 -5.91 -13.90 -4.11
CA GLU A 9 -5.35 -13.31 -2.90
C GLU A 9 -6.44 -12.57 -2.09
N HIS A 10 -6.59 -12.92 -0.82
CA HIS A 10 -7.48 -12.25 0.13
C HIS A 10 -6.81 -12.23 1.51
N GLY A 11 -6.86 -11.07 2.18
CA GLY A 11 -6.29 -10.86 3.51
C GLY A 11 -4.99 -10.06 3.50
N PRO A 12 -4.23 -10.08 4.62
CA PRO A 12 -3.02 -9.28 4.76
C PRO A 12 -1.94 -9.75 3.78
N GLN A 13 -1.33 -8.77 3.11
CA GLN A 13 -0.21 -8.95 2.20
C GLN A 13 1.04 -8.32 2.81
N ALA A 14 2.17 -8.98 2.62
CA ALA A 14 3.48 -8.43 2.97
C ALA A 14 4.56 -9.03 2.06
N GLY A 15 5.54 -8.20 1.72
CA GLY A 15 6.72 -8.58 0.98
C GLY A 15 7.99 -8.18 1.74
N TRP A 16 9.03 -8.99 1.59
CA TRP A 16 10.32 -8.80 2.26
C TRP A 16 11.45 -8.80 1.22
N TYR A 17 12.42 -7.90 1.42
CA TYR A 17 13.68 -7.89 0.70
C TYR A 17 14.42 -9.22 0.97
N PRO A 18 15.35 -9.63 0.10
CA PRO A 18 16.18 -10.82 0.34
C PRO A 18 16.95 -10.78 1.66
N THR A 19 17.18 -9.58 2.20
CA THR A 19 17.82 -9.33 3.50
C THR A 19 16.91 -9.62 4.70
N GLY A 20 15.60 -9.82 4.48
CA GLY A 20 14.60 -10.08 5.52
C GLY A 20 13.85 -8.84 6.00
N GLU A 21 14.21 -7.64 5.52
CA GLU A 21 13.52 -6.40 5.82
C GLU A 21 12.22 -6.30 5.01
N LYS A 22 11.14 -5.84 5.62
CA LYS A 22 9.87 -5.67 4.93
C LYS A 22 9.94 -4.51 3.92
N TYR A 23 9.50 -4.73 2.68
CA TYR A 23 9.43 -3.68 1.66
C TYR A 23 8.01 -3.26 1.30
N VAL A 24 7.00 -4.08 1.60
CA VAL A 24 5.60 -3.75 1.36
C VAL A 24 4.70 -4.44 2.38
N GLU A 25 3.63 -3.77 2.79
CA GLU A 25 2.47 -4.39 3.45
C GLU A 25 1.18 -3.71 3.05
N GLY A 26 0.11 -4.50 3.10
CA GLY A 26 -1.24 -4.00 2.92
C GLY A 26 -2.25 -5.11 3.06
N GLN A 27 -3.40 -4.92 2.45
CA GLN A 27 -4.46 -5.91 2.41
C GLN A 27 -5.04 -6.01 1.00
N CYS A 28 -5.41 -7.22 0.61
CA CYS A 28 -6.16 -7.45 -0.61
C CYS A 28 -7.53 -8.06 -0.29
N ASP A 29 -8.54 -7.71 -1.08
CA ASP A 29 -9.82 -8.38 -1.12
C ASP A 29 -10.06 -8.91 -2.53
N LYS A 30 -10.15 -10.24 -2.67
CA LYS A 30 -10.46 -10.91 -3.95
C LYS A 30 -9.54 -10.50 -5.11
N GLY A 31 -8.25 -10.31 -4.86
CA GLY A 31 -7.28 -9.89 -5.89
C GLY A 31 -7.09 -8.39 -6.03
N ALA A 32 -7.88 -7.55 -5.37
CA ALA A 32 -7.74 -6.09 -5.41
C ALA A 32 -7.14 -5.54 -4.11
N ALA A 33 -6.25 -4.56 -4.21
CA ALA A 33 -5.73 -3.82 -3.06
C ALA A 33 -6.87 -3.06 -2.36
N VAL A 34 -6.96 -3.18 -1.03
CA VAL A 34 -7.95 -2.48 -0.21
C VAL A 34 -7.29 -1.93 1.05
N GLY A 35 -7.83 -0.84 1.59
CA GLY A 35 -7.32 -0.22 2.80
C GLY A 35 -5.92 0.37 2.59
N GLU A 36 -5.11 0.35 3.64
CA GLU A 36 -3.81 1.01 3.66
C GLU A 36 -2.72 0.09 3.12
N TRP A 37 -1.98 0.61 2.15
CA TRP A 37 -0.77 0.03 1.62
C TRP A 37 0.42 0.92 1.94
N ARG A 38 1.52 0.28 2.34
CA ARG A 38 2.77 0.95 2.67
C ARG A 38 3.91 0.22 2.00
N GLU A 39 4.79 0.99 1.38
CA GLU A 39 6.04 0.50 0.82
C GLU A 39 7.21 1.23 1.47
N TRP A 40 8.33 0.52 1.67
CA TRP A 40 9.53 1.08 2.29
C TRP A 40 10.74 0.99 1.39
N HIS A 41 11.54 2.05 1.43
CA HIS A 41 12.90 2.06 0.92
C HIS A 41 13.76 1.05 1.67
N ARG A 42 14.88 0.65 1.06
CA ARG A 42 15.89 -0.25 1.67
C ARG A 42 16.48 0.26 2.99
N ASN A 43 16.30 1.54 3.33
CA ASN A 43 16.73 2.12 4.59
C ASN A 43 15.64 2.09 5.68
N GLY A 44 14.50 1.43 5.41
CA GLY A 44 13.36 1.31 6.32
C GLY A 44 12.46 2.54 6.38
N LYS A 45 12.76 3.61 5.62
CA LYS A 45 11.87 4.77 5.52
C LYS A 45 10.73 4.49 4.55
N LEU A 46 9.58 5.09 4.83
CA LEU A 46 8.41 4.99 3.97
C LEU A 46 8.74 5.56 2.59
N ALA A 47 8.38 4.83 1.54
CA ALA A 47 8.56 5.21 0.14
C ALA A 47 7.22 5.61 -0.47
N GLU A 48 6.17 4.82 -0.19
CA GLU A 48 4.83 5.05 -0.69
C GLU A 48 3.80 4.68 0.37
N TYR A 49 2.71 5.44 0.41
CA TYR A 49 1.50 5.13 1.14
C TYR A 49 0.33 5.33 0.20
N SER A 50 -0.47 4.29 0.08
CA SER A 50 -1.62 4.26 -0.80
C SER A 50 -2.84 3.82 0.00
N LEU A 51 -3.93 4.58 -0.06
CA LEU A 51 -5.19 4.23 0.58
C LEU A 51 -6.21 3.87 -0.49
N PHE A 52 -6.74 2.65 -0.43
CA PHE A 52 -7.75 2.16 -1.36
C PHE A 52 -9.09 1.95 -0.65
N ASN A 53 -10.19 2.20 -1.37
CA ASN A 53 -11.51 1.84 -0.88
C ASN A 53 -11.79 0.32 -1.07
N LYS A 54 -12.97 -0.14 -0.63
CA LYS A 54 -13.37 -1.56 -0.75
C LYS A 54 -13.56 -2.08 -2.18
N PHE A 55 -13.54 -1.18 -3.16
CA PHE A 55 -13.65 -1.49 -4.59
C PHE A 55 -12.29 -1.42 -5.31
N GLY A 56 -11.19 -1.15 -4.58
CA GLY A 56 -9.86 -1.01 -5.14
C GLY A 56 -9.57 0.34 -5.78
N GLU A 57 -10.43 1.35 -5.55
CA GLU A 57 -10.19 2.71 -6.03
C GLU A 57 -9.27 3.46 -5.08
N LEU A 58 -8.26 4.13 -5.63
CA LEU A 58 -7.29 4.93 -4.90
C LEU A 58 -7.97 6.19 -4.32
N ILE A 59 -7.99 6.29 -3.00
CA ILE A 59 -8.44 7.46 -2.24
C ILE A 59 -7.29 8.45 -2.05
N ARG A 60 -6.09 7.94 -1.77
CA ARG A 60 -4.92 8.77 -1.49
C ARG A 60 -3.65 8.06 -1.92
N LEU A 61 -2.72 8.81 -2.50
CA LEU A 61 -1.36 8.41 -2.78
C LEU A 61 -0.42 9.43 -2.15
N GLN A 62 0.56 8.94 -1.41
CA GLN A 62 1.65 9.75 -0.92
C GLN A 62 2.97 9.06 -1.24
N ARG A 63 3.94 9.83 -1.70
CA ARG A 63 5.29 9.31 -1.99
C ARG A 63 6.33 10.14 -1.27
N TRP A 64 7.34 9.45 -0.75
CA TRP A 64 8.48 10.04 -0.05
C TRP A 64 9.78 9.62 -0.73
N ASP A 65 10.74 10.54 -0.75
CA ASP A 65 12.10 10.21 -1.16
C ASP A 65 12.81 9.31 -0.12
N ALA A 66 14.01 8.85 -0.46
CA ALA A 66 14.82 8.02 0.45
C ALA A 66 15.26 8.76 1.72
N GLU A 67 15.13 10.08 1.79
CA GLU A 67 15.41 10.87 2.99
C GLU A 67 14.18 10.97 3.91
N GLY A 68 12.99 10.61 3.41
CA GLY A 68 11.72 10.70 4.11
C GLY A 68 11.01 12.04 3.90
N ASN A 69 11.42 12.83 2.90
CA ASN A 69 10.69 14.04 2.54
C ASN A 69 9.52 13.66 1.63
N LEU A 70 8.35 14.21 1.91
CA LEU A 70 7.16 14.02 1.09
C LEU A 70 7.36 14.72 -0.25
N VAL A 71 7.37 13.95 -1.34
CA VAL A 71 7.54 14.46 -2.70
C VAL A 71 6.22 14.51 -3.47
N GLU A 72 5.20 13.76 -3.03
CA GLU A 72 3.87 13.77 -3.64
C GLU A 72 2.79 13.50 -2.60
N ASP A 73 1.69 14.25 -2.65
CA ASP A 73 0.43 13.99 -1.93
C ASP A 73 -0.71 14.23 -2.91
N GLU A 74 -1.30 13.13 -3.38
CA GLU A 74 -2.51 13.14 -4.19
C GLU A 74 -3.65 12.57 -3.36
N GLN A 75 -4.73 13.34 -3.24
CA GLN A 75 -5.96 12.90 -2.62
C GLN A 75 -7.04 12.92 -3.69
N SER A 76 -7.67 11.78 -3.94
CA SER A 76 -8.81 11.67 -4.83
C SER A 76 -9.89 12.60 -4.28
N GLY A 77 -10.13 13.69 -5.01
CA GLY A 77 -11.07 14.72 -4.64
C GLY A 77 -12.48 14.14 -4.66
N VAL A 78 -12.93 13.60 -3.52
CA VAL A 78 -14.35 13.63 -3.18
C VAL A 78 -14.67 15.11 -3.04
N THR A 79 -15.06 15.71 -4.16
CA THR A 79 -15.67 17.04 -4.18
C THR A 79 -16.83 16.96 -3.19
N ARG A 80 -16.67 17.58 -2.01
CA ARG A 80 -17.76 17.86 -1.07
C ARG A 80 -18.76 18.72 -1.84
N GLY A 81 -19.73 18.05 -2.48
CA GLY A 81 -20.94 18.69 -2.98
C GLY A 81 -21.66 19.29 -1.78
N LEU A 82 -21.86 20.61 -1.88
CA LEU A 82 -22.64 21.45 -0.99
C LEU A 82 -24.08 20.96 -0.84
#